data_AF-A0A351LGG4-F1
#
_entry.id   AF-A0A351LGG4-F1
#
_cell.length_a   1.000
_cell.length_b   1.000
_cell.length_c   1.000
_cell.angle_alpha   90.00
_cell.angle_beta   90.00
_cell.angle_gamma   90.00
#
_symmetry.space_group_name_H-M   'P 1'
#
loop_
_entity.id
_entity.type
_entity.pdbx_description
1 polymer ?
#
loop_
_entity_poly.entity_id
_entity_poly.type
_entity_poly.pdbx_seq_one_letter_code
_entity_poly.pdbx_strand_id
1 'polypeptide(L)'
;MMQHLDEGKLKWFRRQIKTWAQQHLRNFPWRHTTDPYGIFVAELMLQKTNAALVAPIYQAFMEKYPTLDALAAAPVAEISSILQPLGLGFRVERLRESVRMIESKYGGNIPKTEAQLLELPGVGIYTARAICANAFGQPKAVLDTNVARILERFFGLSASDRVKARSKPLQQAADQVAPDTNVAAWNLALLDFGAAVCTARNPRCTECPLQQKCQKAAFDEKII
;
A
#
# COMPACT_ATOMS: atom_id res chain seq x y z
N MET A 1 19.53 -17.95 3.64
CA MET A 1 18.95 -18.77 2.54
C MET A 1 17.50 -18.37 2.38
N MET A 2 17.08 -18.07 1.15
CA MET A 2 15.69 -17.74 0.83
C MET A 2 14.83 -18.98 1.13
N GLN A 3 13.88 -18.88 2.06
CA GLN A 3 12.87 -19.94 2.21
C GLN A 3 12.04 -19.93 0.93
N HIS A 4 12.23 -20.92 0.07
CA HIS A 4 11.35 -21.11 -1.08
C HIS A 4 9.97 -21.47 -0.52
N LEU A 5 9.00 -20.58 -0.70
CA LEU A 5 7.64 -20.84 -0.24
C LEU A 5 7.04 -21.99 -1.06
N ASP A 6 6.39 -22.93 -0.39
CA ASP A 6 5.72 -24.07 -1.02
C ASP A 6 4.68 -23.60 -2.06
N GLU A 7 4.83 -24.05 -3.31
CA GLU A 7 4.03 -23.58 -4.44
C GLU A 7 2.55 -23.91 -4.27
N GLY A 8 2.23 -25.10 -3.73
CA GLY A 8 0.86 -25.51 -3.45
C GLY A 8 0.19 -24.60 -2.42
N LYS A 9 0.92 -24.23 -1.36
CA LYS A 9 0.48 -23.30 -0.33
C LYS A 9 0.32 -21.88 -0.87
N LEU A 10 1.22 -21.42 -1.73
CA LEU A 10 1.12 -20.13 -2.43
C LEU A 10 -0.14 -20.05 -3.29
N LYS A 11 -0.37 -21.05 -4.15
CA LYS A 11 -1.53 -21.11 -5.03
C LYS A 11 -2.84 -21.12 -4.24
N TRP A 12 -2.89 -21.89 -3.16
CA TRP A 12 -4.05 -21.92 -2.27
C TRP A 12 -4.28 -20.56 -1.58
N PHE A 13 -3.24 -19.94 -1.02
CA PHE A 13 -3.31 -18.63 -0.38
C PHE A 13 -3.84 -17.55 -1.32
N ARG A 14 -3.26 -17.47 -2.53
CA ARG A 14 -3.71 -16.53 -3.58
C ARG A 14 -5.18 -16.71 -3.91
N ARG A 15 -5.65 -17.96 -4.03
CA ARG A 15 -7.05 -18.26 -4.32
C ARG A 15 -7.96 -17.78 -3.19
N GLN A 16 -7.64 -18.09 -1.94
CA GLN A 16 -8.46 -17.67 -0.79
C GLN A 16 -8.57 -16.15 -0.67
N ILE A 17 -7.45 -15.44 -0.80
CA ILE A 17 -7.44 -13.96 -0.76
C ILE A 17 -8.24 -13.37 -1.93
N LYS A 18 -8.10 -13.91 -3.14
CA LYS A 18 -8.87 -13.46 -4.31
C LYS A 18 -10.37 -13.70 -4.13
N THR A 19 -10.78 -14.87 -3.65
CA THR A 19 -12.19 -15.18 -3.37
C THR A 19 -12.76 -14.25 -2.30
N TRP A 20 -12.03 -14.05 -1.19
CA TRP A 20 -12.43 -13.12 -0.14
C TRP A 20 -12.60 -11.68 -0.69
N ALA A 21 -11.67 -11.22 -1.54
CA ALA A 21 -11.71 -9.87 -2.09
C ALA A 21 -12.94 -9.59 -2.98
N GLN A 22 -13.58 -10.61 -3.56
CA GLN A 22 -14.74 -10.42 -4.45
C GLN A 22 -15.92 -9.71 -3.76
N GLN A 23 -16.04 -9.82 -2.44
CA GLN A 23 -17.19 -9.30 -1.68
C GLN A 23 -16.80 -8.34 -0.55
N HIS A 24 -15.51 -8.21 -0.23
CA HIS A 24 -15.07 -7.53 0.99
C HIS A 24 -14.10 -6.36 0.77
N LEU A 25 -13.82 -5.99 -0.48
CA LEU A 25 -13.00 -4.82 -0.76
C LEU A 25 -13.68 -3.52 -0.33
N ARG A 26 -12.91 -2.67 0.35
CA ARG A 26 -13.33 -1.32 0.71
C ARG A 26 -13.35 -0.43 -0.53
N ASN A 27 -14.28 0.52 -0.53
CA ASN A 27 -14.44 1.48 -1.60
C ASN A 27 -13.79 2.82 -1.22
N PHE A 28 -12.82 3.28 -2.02
CA PHE A 28 -12.21 4.61 -1.87
C PHE A 28 -12.00 5.27 -3.23
N PRO A 29 -12.08 6.61 -3.34
CA PRO A 29 -12.04 7.32 -4.63
C PRO A 29 -10.81 7.00 -5.48
N TRP A 30 -9.62 6.99 -4.88
CA TRP A 30 -8.35 6.70 -5.57
C TRP A 30 -8.20 5.24 -6.05
N ARG A 31 -9.12 4.34 -5.70
CA ARG A 31 -9.13 2.96 -6.21
C ARG A 31 -9.84 2.83 -7.57
N HIS A 32 -10.46 3.90 -8.05
CA HIS A 32 -11.21 3.94 -9.33
C HIS A 32 -10.50 4.76 -10.41
N THR A 33 -9.21 5.00 -10.25
CA THR A 33 -8.39 5.72 -11.21
C THR A 33 -7.04 5.01 -11.39
N THR A 34 -6.47 5.16 -12.58
CA THR A 34 -5.07 4.81 -12.86
C THR A 34 -4.26 6.06 -13.19
N ASP A 35 -4.81 7.26 -13.00
CA ASP A 35 -4.10 8.52 -13.20
C ASP A 35 -2.90 8.59 -12.22
N PRO A 36 -1.65 8.66 -12.73
CA PRO A 36 -0.47 8.70 -11.87
C PRO A 36 -0.47 9.86 -10.89
N TYR A 37 -0.99 11.02 -11.28
CA TYR A 37 -1.06 12.20 -10.40
C TYR A 37 -2.04 11.95 -9.24
N GLY A 38 -3.26 11.52 -9.56
CA GLY A 38 -4.27 11.16 -8.56
C GLY A 38 -3.80 10.07 -7.59
N ILE A 39 -3.08 9.05 -8.07
CA ILE A 39 -2.50 8.01 -7.21
C ILE A 39 -1.37 8.57 -6.33
N PHE A 40 -0.48 9.40 -6.89
CA PHE A 40 0.59 10.06 -6.13
C PHE A 40 0.04 10.91 -4.97
N VAL A 41 -1.00 11.72 -5.23
CA VAL A 41 -1.67 12.53 -4.21
C VAL A 41 -2.33 11.65 -3.14
N ALA A 42 -3.04 10.60 -3.53
CA ALA A 42 -3.66 9.68 -2.58
C ALA A 42 -2.63 9.03 -1.66
N GLU A 43 -1.53 8.51 -2.22
CA GLU A 43 -0.45 7.87 -1.46
C GLU A 43 0.28 8.82 -0.51
N LEU A 44 0.43 10.10 -0.89
CA LEU A 44 0.92 11.13 0.02
C LEU A 44 -0.04 11.33 1.20
N MET A 45 -1.34 11.48 0.92
CA MET A 45 -2.35 11.73 1.93
C MET A 45 -2.56 10.54 2.87
N LEU A 46 -2.36 9.31 2.40
CA LEU A 46 -2.53 8.08 3.19
C LEU A 46 -1.39 7.82 4.19
N GLN A 47 -0.34 8.65 4.22
CA GLN A 47 0.79 8.44 5.11
C GLN A 47 0.41 8.66 6.58
N LYS A 48 0.40 7.58 7.37
CA LYS A 48 0.14 7.61 8.83
C LYS A 48 -1.23 8.22 9.21
N THR A 49 -2.25 8.04 8.38
CA THR A 49 -3.61 8.50 8.67
C THR A 49 -4.65 7.42 8.37
N ASN A 50 -5.93 7.74 8.55
CA ASN A 50 -7.07 6.87 8.26
C ASN A 50 -7.62 7.15 6.86
N ALA A 51 -7.72 6.12 6.02
CA ALA A 51 -8.29 6.20 4.67
C ALA A 51 -9.72 6.79 4.63
N ALA A 52 -10.57 6.50 5.63
CA ALA A 52 -11.92 7.06 5.69
C ALA A 52 -11.92 8.58 5.87
N LEU A 53 -10.92 9.13 6.59
CA LEU A 53 -10.74 10.57 6.74
C LEU A 53 -10.17 11.20 5.46
N VAL A 54 -9.30 10.47 4.75
CA VAL A 54 -8.69 10.95 3.49
C VAL A 54 -9.71 11.06 2.36
N ALA A 55 -10.70 10.15 2.29
CA ALA A 55 -11.67 10.09 1.18
C ALA A 55 -12.31 11.43 0.79
N PRO A 56 -12.99 12.17 1.70
CA PRO A 56 -13.61 13.45 1.34
C PRO A 56 -12.58 14.55 1.05
N ILE A 57 -11.44 14.55 1.75
CA ILE A 57 -10.37 15.55 1.55
C ILE A 57 -9.71 15.37 0.17
N TYR A 58 -9.46 14.12 -0.21
CA TYR A 58 -8.92 13.76 -1.51
C TYR A 58 -9.85 14.20 -2.64
N GLN A 59 -11.16 13.95 -2.53
CA GLN A 59 -12.12 14.37 -3.55
C GLN A 59 -12.10 15.88 -3.77
N ALA A 60 -12.24 16.66 -2.69
CA ALA A 60 -12.19 18.12 -2.76
C ALA A 60 -10.83 18.63 -3.29
N PHE A 61 -9.73 17.97 -2.91
CA PHE A 61 -8.40 18.31 -3.41
C PHE A 61 -8.28 18.07 -4.92
N MET A 62 -8.74 16.93 -5.43
CA MET A 62 -8.67 16.60 -6.85
C MET A 62 -9.61 17.46 -7.70
N GLU A 63 -10.73 17.93 -7.15
CA GLU A 63 -11.60 18.91 -7.80
C GLU A 63 -10.89 20.27 -7.94
N LYS A 64 -10.16 20.70 -6.91
CA LYS A 64 -9.49 22.00 -6.88
C LYS A 64 -8.15 22.00 -7.63
N TYR A 65 -7.40 20.92 -7.51
CA TYR A 65 -6.08 20.72 -8.10
C TYR A 65 -6.10 19.43 -8.93
N PRO A 66 -6.72 19.44 -10.13
CA PRO A 66 -6.89 18.23 -10.92
C PRO A 66 -5.61 17.75 -11.61
N THR A 67 -4.57 18.58 -11.67
CA THR A 67 -3.32 18.28 -12.37
C THR A 67 -2.10 18.63 -11.53
N LEU A 68 -0.94 18.09 -11.90
CA LEU A 68 0.34 18.46 -11.30
C LEU A 68 0.60 19.97 -11.44
N ASP A 69 0.33 20.56 -12.60
CA ASP A 69 0.52 21.99 -12.85
C ASP A 69 -0.37 22.85 -11.95
N ALA A 70 -1.62 22.46 -11.74
CA ALA A 70 -2.53 23.14 -10.81
C ALA A 70 -1.99 23.09 -9.37
N LEU A 71 -1.45 21.93 -8.95
CA LEU A 71 -0.79 21.79 -7.66
C LEU A 71 0.52 22.60 -7.58
N ALA A 72 1.27 22.70 -8.67
CA ALA A 72 2.50 23.49 -8.75
C ALA A 72 2.24 24.99 -8.63
N ALA A 73 1.09 25.47 -9.13
CA ALA A 73 0.65 26.85 -8.97
C ALA A 73 0.00 27.15 -7.60
N ALA A 74 -0.40 26.12 -6.86
CA ALA A 74 -1.15 26.28 -5.61
C ALA A 74 -0.36 27.01 -4.50
N PRO A 75 -1.01 27.91 -3.72
CA PRO A 75 -0.38 28.54 -2.56
C PRO A 75 -0.03 27.51 -1.48
N VAL A 76 1.21 27.56 -0.97
CA VAL A 76 1.72 26.65 0.07
C VAL A 76 0.83 26.64 1.32
N ALA A 77 0.41 27.82 1.77
CA ALA A 77 -0.46 27.95 2.95
C ALA A 77 -1.79 27.21 2.77
N GLU A 78 -2.33 27.19 1.55
CA GLU A 78 -3.58 26.53 1.27
C GLU A 78 -3.44 25.01 1.25
N ILE A 79 -2.40 24.49 0.58
CA ILE A 79 -2.09 23.05 0.60
C ILE A 79 -1.81 22.58 2.03
N SER A 80 -1.07 23.37 2.82
CA SER A 80 -0.82 23.08 4.24
C SER A 80 -2.12 22.98 5.03
N SER A 81 -3.06 23.91 4.83
CA SER A 81 -4.37 23.91 5.49
C SER A 81 -5.20 22.67 5.12
N ILE A 82 -5.19 22.25 3.85
CA ILE A 82 -5.90 21.03 3.41
C ILE A 82 -5.29 19.77 4.04
N LEU A 83 -3.96 19.73 4.19
CA LEU A 83 -3.25 18.58 4.77
C LEU A 83 -3.23 18.57 6.31
N GLN A 84 -3.53 19.69 6.97
CA GLN A 84 -3.49 19.82 8.42
C GLN A 84 -4.45 18.85 9.15
N PRO A 85 -5.72 18.67 8.73
CA PRO A 85 -6.63 17.68 9.34
C PRO A 85 -6.11 16.23 9.26
N LEU A 86 -5.26 15.92 8.28
CA LEU A 86 -4.61 14.61 8.14
C LEU A 86 -3.36 14.46 9.04
N GLY A 87 -2.98 15.52 9.77
CA GLY A 87 -1.72 15.60 10.50
C GLY A 87 -0.50 15.74 9.57
N LEU A 88 -0.71 16.21 8.34
CA LEU A 88 0.32 16.23 7.29
C LEU A 88 0.75 17.64 6.85
N GLY A 89 0.25 18.71 7.48
CA GLY A 89 0.61 20.09 7.11
C GLY A 89 2.11 20.36 7.05
N PHE A 90 2.89 19.75 7.96
CA PHE A 90 4.36 19.86 7.98
C PHE A 90 5.07 19.24 6.76
N ARG A 91 4.36 18.49 5.91
CA ARG A 91 4.92 17.84 4.72
C ARG A 91 4.80 18.69 3.46
N VAL A 92 4.13 19.84 3.52
CA VAL A 92 3.87 20.66 2.33
C VAL A 92 5.16 21.02 1.59
N GLU A 93 6.24 21.36 2.31
CA GLU A 93 7.52 21.70 1.66
C GLU A 93 8.12 20.51 0.90
N ARG A 94 8.09 19.30 1.47
CA ARG A 94 8.56 18.10 0.77
C ARG A 94 7.71 17.75 -0.44
N LEU A 95 6.39 17.97 -0.36
CA LEU A 95 5.52 17.82 -1.52
C LEU A 95 5.91 18.82 -2.62
N ARG A 96 6.17 20.08 -2.28
CA ARG A 96 6.63 21.11 -3.23
C ARG A 96 7.95 20.73 -3.89
N GLU A 97 8.90 20.19 -3.12
CA GLU A 97 10.17 19.68 -3.66
C GLU A 97 9.94 18.55 -4.67
N SER A 98 9.05 17.60 -4.36
CA SER A 98 8.68 16.53 -5.30
C SER A 98 8.02 17.08 -6.56
N VAL A 99 7.06 18.00 -6.45
CA VAL A 99 6.39 18.60 -7.60
C VAL A 99 7.39 19.31 -8.51
N ARG A 100 8.28 20.15 -7.95
CA ARG A 100 9.34 20.82 -8.71
C ARG A 100 10.29 19.83 -9.39
N MET A 101 10.63 18.73 -8.71
CA MET A 101 11.46 17.69 -9.31
C MET A 101 10.74 16.99 -10.47
N ILE A 102 9.43 16.72 -10.33
CA ILE A 102 8.60 16.14 -11.38
C ILE A 102 8.55 17.07 -12.60
N GLU A 103 8.32 18.37 -12.40
CA GLU A 103 8.32 19.35 -13.49
C GLU A 103 9.68 19.42 -14.20
N SER A 104 10.76 19.65 -13.44
CA SER A 104 12.09 19.91 -13.99
C SER A 104 12.80 18.68 -14.57
N LYS A 105 12.72 17.52 -13.89
CA LYS A 105 13.46 16.31 -14.26
C LYS A 105 12.63 15.34 -15.11
N TYR A 106 11.33 15.33 -14.92
CA TYR A 106 10.43 14.34 -15.54
C TYR A 106 9.37 14.99 -16.45
N GLY A 107 9.52 16.29 -16.76
CA GLY A 107 8.67 17.01 -17.71
C GLY A 107 7.20 17.04 -17.29
N GLY A 108 6.93 17.18 -16.00
CA GLY A 108 5.58 17.24 -15.44
C GLY A 108 4.87 15.88 -15.32
N ASN A 109 5.56 14.78 -15.63
CA ASN A 109 4.97 13.44 -15.57
C ASN A 109 5.47 12.67 -14.35
N ILE A 110 4.54 12.07 -13.58
CA ILE A 110 4.91 11.18 -12.48
C ILE A 110 5.84 10.07 -13.00
N PRO A 111 7.03 9.85 -12.40
CA PRO A 111 7.97 8.85 -12.87
C PRO A 111 7.39 7.45 -12.82
N LYS A 112 7.71 6.64 -13.84
CA LYS A 112 7.11 5.31 -13.99
C LYS A 112 7.85 4.21 -13.23
N THR A 113 9.14 4.40 -12.95
CA THR A 113 9.98 3.36 -12.35
C THR A 113 10.11 3.54 -10.85
N GLU A 114 10.20 2.42 -10.12
CA GLU A 114 10.41 2.41 -8.66
C GLU A 114 11.67 3.22 -8.28
N ALA A 115 12.75 3.08 -9.05
CA ALA A 115 14.00 3.80 -8.81
C ALA A 115 13.82 5.31 -8.91
N GLN A 116 13.16 5.81 -9.95
CA GLN A 116 12.91 7.25 -10.10
C GLN A 116 11.94 7.79 -9.05
N LEU A 117 10.90 7.02 -8.71
CA LEU A 117 9.95 7.40 -7.66
C LEU A 117 10.62 7.53 -6.29
N LEU A 118 11.60 6.67 -5.99
CA LEU A 118 12.37 6.73 -4.75
C LEU A 118 13.27 7.98 -4.64
N GLU A 119 13.53 8.69 -5.73
CA GLU A 119 14.25 9.96 -5.71
C GLU A 119 13.37 11.13 -5.23
N LEU A 120 12.04 10.98 -5.29
CA LEU A 120 11.10 12.03 -4.91
C LEU A 120 11.08 12.22 -3.38
N PRO A 121 11.28 13.45 -2.87
CA PRO A 121 11.22 13.74 -1.44
C PRO A 121 9.92 13.27 -0.76
N GLY A 122 10.06 12.40 0.24
CA GLY A 122 8.92 11.87 1.00
C GLY A 122 8.24 10.64 0.36
N VAL A 123 8.72 10.16 -0.79
CA VAL A 123 8.31 8.88 -1.37
C VAL A 123 9.22 7.77 -0.87
N GLY A 124 8.64 6.85 -0.09
CA GLY A 124 9.32 5.63 0.34
C GLY A 124 9.02 4.44 -0.57
N ILE A 125 9.70 3.31 -0.33
CA ILE A 125 9.53 2.06 -1.10
C ILE A 125 8.08 1.61 -1.24
N TYR A 126 7.28 1.72 -0.18
CA TYR A 126 5.85 1.40 -0.22
C TYR A 126 5.12 2.26 -1.27
N THR A 127 5.23 3.59 -1.16
CA THR A 127 4.55 4.54 -2.05
C THR A 127 5.04 4.39 -3.50
N ALA A 128 6.35 4.24 -3.71
CA ALA A 128 6.90 4.00 -5.05
C ALA A 128 6.27 2.75 -5.70
N ARG A 129 6.19 1.64 -4.95
CA ARG A 129 5.60 0.39 -5.43
C ARG A 129 4.09 0.48 -5.62
N ALA A 130 3.40 1.20 -4.73
CA ALA A 130 1.97 1.46 -4.86
C ALA A 130 1.67 2.25 -6.14
N ILE A 131 2.46 3.29 -6.45
CA ILE A 131 2.33 4.05 -7.71
C ILE A 131 2.63 3.15 -8.91
N CYS A 132 3.75 2.41 -8.90
CA CYS A 132 4.09 1.47 -9.97
C CYS A 132 2.96 0.48 -10.27
N ALA A 133 2.35 -0.09 -9.23
CA ALA A 133 1.28 -1.06 -9.39
C ALA A 133 -0.05 -0.41 -9.86
N ASN A 134 -0.52 0.63 -9.16
CA ASN A 134 -1.85 1.20 -9.40
C ASN A 134 -1.91 2.09 -10.64
N ALA A 135 -0.87 2.91 -10.90
CA ALA A 135 -0.87 3.84 -12.01
C ALA A 135 -0.28 3.25 -13.29
N PHE A 136 0.72 2.37 -13.16
CA PHE A 136 1.49 1.86 -14.31
C PHE A 136 1.34 0.35 -14.54
N GLY A 137 0.51 -0.34 -13.76
CA GLY A 137 0.23 -1.78 -13.92
C GLY A 137 1.45 -2.69 -13.70
N GLN A 138 2.52 -2.19 -13.07
CA GLN A 138 3.75 -2.95 -12.89
C GLN A 138 3.59 -3.98 -11.76
N PRO A 139 4.24 -5.15 -11.85
CA PRO A 139 4.11 -6.22 -10.85
C PRO A 139 4.91 -5.91 -9.57
N LYS A 140 4.50 -4.88 -8.83
CA LYS A 140 5.16 -4.39 -7.63
C LYS A 140 4.29 -4.61 -6.40
N ALA A 141 4.58 -5.68 -5.65
CA ALA A 141 3.87 -6.00 -4.41
C ALA A 141 4.21 -4.99 -3.31
N VAL A 142 3.23 -4.47 -2.57
CA VAL A 142 3.50 -3.55 -1.46
C VAL A 142 3.66 -4.30 -0.14
N LEU A 143 4.47 -3.74 0.76
CA LEU A 143 4.65 -4.25 2.12
C LEU A 143 4.39 -3.15 3.14
N ASP A 144 3.24 -3.21 3.81
CA ASP A 144 2.97 -2.44 5.03
C ASP A 144 3.00 -3.35 6.26
N THR A 145 2.61 -2.83 7.42
CA THR A 145 2.54 -3.62 8.65
C THR A 145 1.42 -4.67 8.65
N ASN A 146 0.40 -4.51 7.80
CA ASN A 146 -0.69 -5.47 7.64
C ASN A 146 -0.25 -6.66 6.78
N VAL A 147 0.31 -6.38 5.60
CA VAL A 147 0.86 -7.38 4.69
C VAL A 147 1.97 -8.16 5.40
N ALA A 148 2.93 -7.47 6.03
CA ALA A 148 3.98 -8.12 6.80
C ALA A 148 3.43 -9.12 7.82
N ARG A 149 2.43 -8.69 8.62
CA ARG A 149 1.80 -9.54 9.63
C ARG A 149 1.07 -10.74 9.04
N ILE A 150 0.39 -10.59 7.91
CA ILE A 150 -0.26 -11.72 7.22
C ILE A 150 0.79 -12.74 6.80
N LEU A 151 1.87 -12.29 6.16
CA LEU A 151 2.93 -13.16 5.67
C LEU A 151 3.63 -13.90 6.82
N GLU A 152 3.98 -13.19 7.89
CA GLU A 152 4.56 -13.79 9.10
C GLU A 152 3.63 -14.85 9.71
N ARG A 153 2.36 -14.53 9.93
CA ARG A 153 1.42 -15.46 10.61
C ARG A 153 1.09 -16.68 9.75
N PHE A 154 0.86 -16.48 8.45
CA PHE A 154 0.41 -17.56 7.57
C PHE A 154 1.55 -18.48 7.13
N PHE A 155 2.69 -17.90 6.75
CA PHE A 155 3.86 -18.63 6.28
C PHE A 155 4.89 -18.93 7.38
N GLY A 156 4.69 -18.42 8.60
CA GLY A 156 5.62 -18.56 9.74
C GLY A 156 6.96 -17.89 9.51
N LEU A 157 6.97 -16.81 8.73
CA LEU A 157 8.18 -16.04 8.50
C LEU A 157 8.54 -15.28 9.77
N SER A 158 9.83 -15.30 10.12
CA SER A 158 10.38 -14.46 11.17
C SER A 158 11.18 -13.34 10.53
N ALA A 159 10.78 -12.09 10.76
CA ALA A 159 11.60 -10.94 10.41
C ALA A 159 12.51 -10.60 11.60
N SER A 160 13.82 -10.54 11.35
CA SER A 160 14.81 -10.08 12.33
C SER A 160 14.82 -8.56 12.52
N ASP A 161 14.13 -7.82 11.65
CA ASP A 161 14.14 -6.36 11.65
C ASP A 161 13.18 -5.77 12.67
N ARG A 162 13.61 -4.70 13.36
CA ARG A 162 12.75 -3.92 14.26
C ARG A 162 11.53 -3.32 13.54
N VAL A 163 11.62 -3.07 12.23
CA VAL A 163 10.53 -2.51 11.41
C VAL A 163 10.14 -3.49 10.31
N LYS A 164 9.13 -4.32 10.59
CA LYS A 164 8.66 -5.40 9.71
C LYS A 164 8.28 -4.93 8.30
N ALA A 165 7.64 -3.76 8.18
CA ALA A 165 7.23 -3.18 6.89
C ALA A 165 8.40 -2.73 6.00
N ARG A 166 9.65 -2.74 6.50
CA ARG A 166 10.86 -2.41 5.73
C ARG A 166 11.78 -3.62 5.57
N SER A 167 11.32 -4.79 5.97
CA SER A 167 12.16 -5.98 5.99
C SER A 167 12.38 -6.52 4.59
N LYS A 168 13.64 -6.60 4.15
CA LYS A 168 13.99 -7.11 2.81
C LYS A 168 13.50 -8.55 2.61
N PRO A 169 13.69 -9.50 3.55
CA PRO A 169 13.11 -10.84 3.42
C PRO A 169 11.58 -10.86 3.28
N LEU A 170 10.86 -10.02 4.03
CA LEU A 170 9.40 -9.95 3.90
C LEU A 170 8.96 -9.29 2.59
N GLN A 171 9.72 -8.32 2.07
CA GLN A 171 9.44 -7.74 0.77
C GLN A 171 9.65 -8.79 -0.33
N GLN A 172 10.72 -9.58 -0.26
CA GLN A 172 10.95 -10.70 -1.18
C GLN A 172 9.82 -11.74 -1.10
N ALA A 173 9.34 -12.04 0.10
CA ALA A 173 8.18 -12.92 0.27
C ALA A 173 6.90 -12.30 -0.32
N ALA A 174 6.66 -11.00 -0.12
CA ALA A 174 5.52 -10.31 -0.74
C ALA A 174 5.57 -10.39 -2.27
N ASP A 175 6.77 -10.24 -2.84
CA ASP A 175 7.00 -10.32 -4.29
C ASP A 175 6.76 -11.74 -4.81
N GLN A 176 7.22 -12.78 -4.09
CA GLN A 176 6.94 -14.18 -4.44
C GLN A 176 5.47 -14.54 -4.30
N VAL A 177 4.77 -13.99 -3.30
CA VAL A 177 3.37 -14.33 -3.02
C VAL A 177 2.42 -13.62 -3.99
N ALA A 178 2.79 -12.45 -4.51
CA ALA A 178 2.00 -11.76 -5.51
C ALA A 178 1.79 -12.62 -6.78
N PRO A 179 0.63 -12.48 -7.45
CA PRO A 179 0.43 -13.06 -8.77
C PRO A 179 1.25 -12.31 -9.84
N ASP A 180 1.47 -12.93 -10.99
CA ASP A 180 2.20 -12.31 -12.10
C ASP A 180 1.43 -11.15 -12.76
N THR A 181 0.09 -11.17 -12.63
CA THR A 181 -0.82 -10.19 -13.24
C THR A 181 -1.75 -9.58 -12.19
N ASN A 182 -2.18 -8.34 -12.46
CA ASN A 182 -3.10 -7.58 -11.61
C ASN A 182 -2.63 -7.43 -10.14
N VAL A 183 -1.35 -7.08 -9.97
CA VAL A 183 -0.73 -6.88 -8.66
C VAL A 183 -1.36 -5.71 -7.89
N ALA A 184 -1.90 -4.71 -8.58
CA ALA A 184 -2.67 -3.64 -7.95
C ALA A 184 -3.86 -4.18 -7.14
N ALA A 185 -4.74 -4.98 -7.76
CA ALA A 185 -5.87 -5.59 -7.07
C ALA A 185 -5.43 -6.53 -5.94
N TRP A 186 -4.34 -7.27 -6.16
CA TRP A 186 -3.74 -8.13 -5.15
C TRP A 186 -3.29 -7.35 -3.90
N ASN A 187 -2.59 -6.23 -4.09
CA ASN A 187 -2.16 -5.36 -3.01
C ASN A 187 -3.36 -4.87 -2.19
N LEU A 188 -4.42 -4.39 -2.86
CA LEU A 188 -5.64 -3.94 -2.20
C LEU A 188 -6.32 -5.05 -1.40
N ALA A 189 -6.38 -6.27 -1.95
CA ALA A 189 -6.94 -7.43 -1.28
C ALA A 189 -6.21 -7.75 0.04
N LEU A 190 -4.87 -7.75 0.04
CA LEU A 190 -4.10 -8.00 1.26
C LEU A 190 -4.23 -6.88 2.28
N LEU A 191 -4.23 -5.63 1.84
CA LEU A 191 -4.39 -4.46 2.72
C LEU A 191 -5.76 -4.51 3.44
N ASP A 192 -6.83 -4.78 2.69
CA ASP A 192 -8.18 -4.87 3.25
C ASP A 192 -8.34 -6.11 4.13
N PHE A 193 -7.80 -7.25 3.71
CA PHE A 193 -7.82 -8.49 4.50
C PHE A 193 -7.10 -8.32 5.85
N GLY A 194 -5.94 -7.65 5.84
CA GLY A 194 -5.18 -7.37 7.05
C GLY A 194 -5.86 -6.38 7.97
N ALA A 195 -6.64 -5.45 7.42
CA ALA A 195 -7.43 -4.49 8.19
C ALA A 195 -8.71 -5.09 8.79
N ALA A 196 -9.36 -6.04 8.10
CA ALA A 196 -10.66 -6.57 8.50
C ALA A 196 -10.59 -7.92 9.25
N VAL A 197 -9.69 -8.82 8.83
CA VAL A 197 -9.66 -10.21 9.30
C VAL A 197 -8.39 -10.49 10.11
N CYS A 198 -7.22 -10.35 9.49
CA CYS A 198 -5.94 -10.63 10.13
C CYS A 198 -5.41 -9.39 10.86
N THR A 199 -6.20 -8.85 11.78
CA THR A 199 -5.89 -7.61 12.52
C THR A 199 -4.72 -7.78 13.49
N ALA A 200 -4.10 -6.67 13.89
CA ALA A 200 -2.96 -6.69 14.81
C ALA A 200 -3.33 -7.30 16.18
N ARG A 201 -4.50 -6.91 16.71
CA ARG A 201 -5.08 -7.38 17.97
C ARG A 201 -6.41 -8.06 17.67
N ASN A 202 -6.68 -9.19 18.33
CA ASN A 202 -7.92 -9.97 18.20
C ASN A 202 -8.27 -10.28 16.73
N PRO A 203 -7.39 -10.99 15.99
CA PRO A 203 -7.71 -11.42 14.62
C PRO A 203 -8.93 -12.33 14.60
N ARG A 204 -9.74 -12.23 13.55
CA ARG A 204 -10.96 -13.04 13.36
C ARG A 204 -10.61 -14.43 12.80
N CYS A 205 -9.82 -15.20 13.55
CA CYS A 205 -9.27 -16.48 13.08
C CYS A 205 -10.35 -17.52 12.74
N THR A 206 -11.48 -17.52 13.45
CA THR A 206 -12.61 -18.44 13.22
C THR A 206 -13.32 -18.19 11.89
N GLU A 207 -13.34 -16.95 11.42
CA GLU A 207 -13.93 -16.54 10.13
C GLU A 207 -12.87 -16.41 9.03
N CYS A 208 -11.60 -16.72 9.35
CA CYS A 208 -10.48 -16.48 8.45
C CYS A 208 -10.41 -17.57 7.38
N PRO A 209 -10.52 -17.24 6.07
CA PRO A 209 -10.44 -18.24 4.99
C PRO A 209 -9.05 -18.90 4.89
N LEU A 210 -8.05 -18.36 5.61
CA LEU A 210 -6.70 -18.91 5.66
C LEU A 210 -6.47 -19.86 6.83
N GLN A 211 -7.40 -20.00 7.77
CA GLN A 211 -7.22 -20.69 9.05
C GLN A 211 -6.62 -22.10 8.87
N GLN A 212 -7.18 -22.88 7.93
CA GLN A 212 -6.81 -24.28 7.69
C GLN A 212 -5.31 -24.50 7.42
N LYS A 213 -4.60 -23.52 6.84
CA LYS A 213 -3.18 -23.63 6.48
C LYS A 213 -2.30 -22.58 7.17
N CYS A 214 -2.88 -21.81 8.10
CA CYS A 214 -2.19 -20.75 8.81
C CYS A 214 -1.27 -21.33 9.88
N GLN A 215 0.04 -21.09 9.79
CA GLN A 215 1.00 -21.64 10.74
C GLN A 215 0.77 -21.13 12.16
N LYS A 216 0.41 -19.86 12.34
CA LYS A 216 0.10 -19.34 13.68
C LYS A 216 -1.11 -20.01 14.33
N ALA A 217 -2.18 -20.30 13.58
CA ALA A 217 -3.38 -20.94 14.13
C ALA A 217 -3.06 -22.34 14.70
N ALA A 218 -2.19 -23.09 14.02
CA ALA A 218 -1.72 -24.40 14.48
C ALA A 218 -0.81 -24.34 15.74
N PHE A 219 -0.25 -23.16 16.06
CA PHE A 219 0.49 -22.94 17.31
C PHE A 219 -0.45 -22.60 18.47
N ASP A 220 -1.48 -21.78 18.24
CA ASP A 220 -2.41 -21.36 19.30
C ASP A 220 -3.32 -22.54 19.75
N GLU A 221 -3.63 -23.51 18.87
CA GLU A 221 -4.35 -24.76 19.23
C GLU A 221 -3.53 -25.72 20.11
N LYS A 222 -2.20 -25.60 20.17
CA LYS A 222 -1.34 -26.47 20.99
C LYS A 222 -1.12 -25.98 22.42
N ILE A 223 -1.68 -24.83 22.77
CA ILE A 223 -1.51 -24.17 24.08
C ILE A 223 -2.83 -24.17 24.88
N ILE A 224 -3.90 -24.78 24.34
CA ILE A 224 -5.19 -24.98 25.03
C ILE A 224 -5.30 -26.43 25.51
#